data_AF-A0A969I1S2-F1
#
_entry.id   AF-A0A969I1S2-F1
#
_cell.length_a   1.000
_cell.length_b   1.000
_cell.length_c   1.000
_cell.angle_alpha   90.00
_cell.angle_beta   90.00
_cell.angle_gamma   90.00
#
_symmetry.space_group_name_H-M   'P 1'
#
loop_
_entity.id
_entity.type
_entity.pdbx_description
1 polymer ?
#
loop_
_entity_poly.entity_id
_entity_poly.type
_entity_poly.pdbx_seq_one_letter_code
_entity_poly.pdbx_strand_id
1 'polypeptide(L)'
;MANQYASAQQNDAQAWGLRLSQPRLEAFSSHNHRLVAVDGLLADPEHAISDACLQKFAKISPQYPGERAALDPAVSARWLAQLSPLLDQWFGPYGRRWEMQAWYSIVSTPPGALQADPAPAAR
;
A
#
# COMPACT_ATOMS: atom_id res chain seq x y z
N MET A 1 -13.17 20.52 26.43
CA MET A 1 -12.13 20.52 25.36
C MET A 1 -11.72 19.12 24.87
N ALA A 2 -11.98 18.02 25.59
CA ALA A 2 -11.62 16.66 25.12
C ALA A 2 -12.44 16.12 23.93
N ASN A 3 -13.67 16.62 23.72
CA ASN A 3 -14.60 16.06 22.74
C ASN A 3 -14.26 16.37 21.27
N GLN A 4 -13.53 17.46 21.00
CA GLN A 4 -13.21 17.90 19.62
C GLN A 4 -12.02 17.13 19.02
N TYR A 5 -11.06 16.70 19.85
CA TYR A 5 -9.91 15.93 19.40
C TYR A 5 -10.30 14.49 19.04
N ALA A 6 -11.19 13.87 19.82
CA ALA A 6 -11.70 12.53 19.54
C ALA A 6 -12.46 12.49 18.20
N SER A 7 -13.28 13.51 17.90
CA SER A 7 -14.01 13.60 16.63
C SER A 7 -13.10 13.79 15.41
N ALA A 8 -12.00 14.55 15.56
CA ALA A 8 -11.05 14.75 14.46
C ALA A 8 -10.27 13.46 14.13
N GLN A 9 -9.86 12.71 15.16
CA GLN A 9 -9.18 11.43 14.98
C GLN A 9 -10.09 10.33 14.43
N GLN A 10 -11.39 10.35 14.78
CA GLN A 10 -12.37 9.42 14.20
C GLN A 10 -12.64 9.72 12.73
N ASN A 11 -12.72 11.00 12.34
CA ASN A 11 -12.90 11.40 10.94
C ASN A 11 -11.70 10.99 10.08
N ASP A 12 -10.48 11.19 10.57
CA ASP A 12 -9.27 10.77 9.85
C ASP A 12 -9.17 9.23 9.74
N ALA A 13 -9.53 8.50 10.80
CA ALA A 13 -9.57 7.04 10.75
C ALA A 13 -10.58 6.51 9.70
N GLN A 14 -11.71 7.20 9.51
CA GLN A 14 -12.72 6.84 8.53
C GLN A 14 -12.29 7.17 7.09
N ALA A 15 -11.59 8.29 6.89
CA ALA A 15 -11.07 8.71 5.58
C ALA A 15 -10.07 7.69 4.99
N TRP A 16 -9.33 7.01 5.87
CA TRP A 16 -8.40 5.96 5.50
C TRP A 16 -8.99 4.54 5.55
N GLY A 17 -10.31 4.39 5.59
CA GLY A 17 -10.96 3.07 5.60
C GLY A 17 -10.66 2.25 4.34
N LEU A 18 -10.76 0.92 4.46
CA LEU A 18 -10.71 0.01 3.30
C LEU A 18 -12.12 -0.45 2.92
N ARG A 19 -12.40 -0.54 1.62
CA ARG A 19 -13.57 -1.23 1.06
C ARG A 19 -13.13 -2.59 0.57
N LEU A 20 -13.32 -3.60 1.42
CA LEU A 20 -12.97 -4.98 1.14
C LEU A 20 -14.17 -5.66 0.45
N SER A 21 -14.48 -5.21 -0.77
CA SER A 21 -15.52 -5.84 -1.62
C SER A 21 -15.18 -7.29 -1.93
N GLN A 22 -16.09 -8.00 -2.61
CA GLN A 22 -15.80 -9.37 -3.07
C GLN A 22 -14.53 -9.37 -3.93
N PRO A 23 -13.44 -10.03 -3.49
CA PRO A 23 -12.20 -10.07 -4.24
C PRO A 23 -12.36 -10.94 -5.49
N ARG A 24 -11.69 -10.58 -6.57
CA ARG A 24 -11.53 -11.44 -7.74
C ARG A 24 -10.29 -12.33 -7.53
N LEU A 25 -10.49 -13.64 -7.57
CA LEU A 25 -9.44 -14.64 -7.39
C LEU A 25 -9.09 -15.26 -8.74
N GLU A 26 -7.82 -15.19 -9.12
CA GLU A 26 -7.34 -15.68 -10.41
C GLU A 26 -6.11 -16.58 -10.23
N ALA A 27 -6.05 -17.66 -11.00
CA ALA A 27 -4.83 -18.44 -11.17
C ALA A 27 -4.11 -17.94 -12.43
N PHE A 28 -2.84 -17.56 -12.31
CA PHE A 28 -2.09 -16.96 -13.43
C PHE A 28 -0.87 -17.76 -13.87
N SER A 29 -0.61 -18.91 -13.26
CA SER A 29 0.48 -19.81 -13.65
C SER A 29 0.11 -21.27 -13.45
N SER A 30 0.87 -22.16 -14.09
CA SER A 30 0.83 -23.61 -13.81
C SER A 30 1.41 -24.00 -12.45
N HIS A 31 1.98 -23.04 -11.69
CA HIS A 31 2.72 -23.27 -10.45
C HIS A 31 1.95 -22.77 -9.20
N ASN A 32 0.69 -23.15 -9.04
CA ASN A 32 -0.18 -22.80 -7.88
C ASN A 32 -0.08 -21.34 -7.42
N HIS A 33 0.21 -20.41 -8.34
CA HIS A 33 0.25 -18.99 -8.02
C HIS A 33 -1.17 -18.42 -8.10
N ARG A 34 -1.52 -17.61 -7.11
CA ARG A 34 -2.82 -16.96 -6.99
C ARG A 34 -2.66 -15.45 -7.04
N LEU A 35 -3.53 -14.80 -7.80
CA LEU A 35 -3.72 -13.36 -7.79
C LEU A 35 -5.04 -13.06 -7.08
N VAL A 36 -4.99 -12.12 -6.14
CA VAL A 36 -6.18 -11.55 -5.49
C VAL A 36 -6.27 -10.10 -5.92
N ALA A 37 -7.34 -9.73 -6.60
CA ALA A 37 -7.62 -8.36 -6.98
C ALA A 37 -8.79 -7.82 -6.17
N VAL A 38 -8.59 -6.64 -5.57
CA VAL A 38 -9.62 -5.88 -4.84
C VAL A 38 -9.75 -4.53 -5.53
N ASP A 39 -10.87 -4.31 -6.19
CA ASP A 39 -11.17 -3.07 -6.87
C ASP A 39 -11.73 -2.04 -5.87
N GLY A 40 -11.40 -0.76 -6.04
CA GLY A 40 -11.91 0.31 -5.17
C GLY A 40 -11.50 0.17 -3.70
N LEU A 41 -10.27 -0.29 -3.43
CA LEU A 41 -9.78 -0.66 -2.10
C LEU A 41 -9.93 0.46 -1.05
N LEU A 42 -9.77 1.72 -1.42
CA LEU A 42 -9.89 2.85 -0.48
C LEU A 42 -11.34 3.30 -0.34
N ALA A 43 -11.76 3.56 0.90
CA ALA A 43 -13.09 4.08 1.17
C ALA A 43 -13.28 5.53 0.70
N ASP A 44 -12.22 6.33 0.77
CA ASP A 44 -12.14 7.69 0.28
C ASP A 44 -10.80 7.92 -0.45
N PRO A 45 -10.72 7.66 -1.77
CA PRO A 45 -9.48 7.84 -2.52
C PRO A 45 -9.07 9.32 -2.65
N GLU A 46 -10.01 10.27 -2.59
CA GLU A 46 -9.73 11.70 -2.71
C GLU A 46 -8.96 12.23 -1.49
N HIS A 47 -9.22 11.66 -0.31
CA HIS A 47 -8.43 11.95 0.89
C HIS A 47 -6.96 11.56 0.70
N ALA A 48 -6.69 10.38 0.13
CA ALA A 48 -5.32 9.93 -0.12
C ALA A 48 -4.59 10.81 -1.15
N ILE A 49 -5.31 11.29 -2.17
CA ILE A 49 -4.77 12.24 -3.16
C ILE A 49 -4.44 13.58 -2.48
N SER A 50 -5.37 14.10 -1.69
CA SER A 50 -5.19 15.38 -0.98
C SER A 50 -4.03 15.33 0.01
N ASP A 51 -3.91 14.23 0.77
CA ASP A 51 -2.78 14.03 1.67
C ASP A 51 -1.46 13.96 0.90
N ALA A 52 -1.41 13.21 -0.20
CA ALA A 52 -0.22 13.09 -1.04
C ALA A 52 0.29 14.45 -1.51
N CYS A 53 -0.59 15.39 -1.86
CA CYS A 53 -0.22 16.74 -2.30
C CYS A 53 0.54 17.56 -1.24
N LEU A 54 0.41 17.21 0.04
CA LEU A 54 1.07 17.89 1.15
C LEU A 54 2.40 17.24 1.55
N GLN A 55 2.74 16.10 0.95
CA GLN A 55 3.91 15.33 1.32
C GLN A 55 5.21 15.86 0.71
N LYS A 56 6.33 15.56 1.39
CA LYS A 56 7.68 15.85 0.89
C LYS A 56 8.23 14.63 0.17
N PHE A 57 8.20 14.69 -1.16
CA PHE A 57 8.74 13.65 -2.02
C PHE A 57 10.27 13.74 -2.10
N ALA A 58 10.92 12.57 -2.11
CA ALA A 58 12.36 12.46 -2.30
C ALA A 58 12.70 11.15 -3.01
N LYS A 59 13.89 11.10 -3.62
CA LYS A 59 14.46 9.85 -4.11
C LYS A 59 14.81 8.96 -2.92
N ILE A 60 14.29 7.73 -2.89
CA ILE A 60 14.53 6.78 -1.79
C ILE A 60 15.56 5.70 -2.14
N SER A 61 15.79 5.45 -3.43
CA SER A 61 16.86 4.56 -3.91
C SER A 61 17.28 4.94 -5.33
N PRO A 62 18.52 4.61 -5.76
CA PRO A 62 18.95 4.80 -7.15
C PRO A 62 18.14 3.98 -8.17
N GLN A 63 17.56 2.85 -7.74
CA GLN A 63 16.87 1.91 -8.62
C GLN A 63 15.40 2.28 -8.86
N TYR A 64 14.78 3.05 -7.96
CA TYR A 64 13.40 3.45 -8.14
C TYR A 64 13.30 4.62 -9.14
N PRO A 65 12.52 4.51 -10.23
CA PRO A 65 12.43 5.52 -11.28
C PRO A 65 11.54 6.71 -10.91
N GLY A 66 11.72 7.27 -9.72
CA GLY A 66 10.87 8.33 -9.22
C GLY A 66 11.17 8.78 -7.79
N GLU A 67 10.23 9.51 -7.24
CA GLU A 67 10.27 10.03 -5.88
C GLU A 67 9.13 9.45 -5.06
N ARG A 68 9.37 9.31 -3.76
CA ARG A 68 8.41 8.77 -2.81
C ARG A 68 8.32 9.62 -1.55
N ALA A 69 7.16 9.56 -0.94
CA ALA A 69 6.93 9.96 0.43
C ALA A 69 6.35 8.78 1.18
N ALA A 70 6.83 8.52 2.40
CA ALA A 70 6.28 7.46 3.24
C ALA A 70 4.85 7.82 3.65
N LEU A 71 3.94 6.84 3.58
CA LEU A 71 2.66 6.95 4.24
C LEU A 71 2.86 6.90 5.75
N ASP A 72 2.00 7.56 6.52
CA ASP A 72 2.01 7.44 7.98
C ASP A 72 1.91 5.95 8.39
N PRO A 73 2.88 5.43 9.18
CA PRO A 73 2.85 4.06 9.66
C PRO A 73 1.55 3.67 10.38
N ALA A 74 0.86 4.61 11.03
CA ALA A 74 -0.42 4.38 11.68
C ALA A 74 -1.51 3.99 10.67
N VAL A 75 -1.52 4.60 9.48
CA VAL A 75 -2.43 4.24 8.38
C VAL A 75 -2.15 2.82 7.91
N SER A 76 -0.88 2.51 7.66
CA SER A 76 -0.43 1.18 7.22
C SER A 76 -0.77 0.09 8.24
N ALA A 77 -0.57 0.36 9.53
CA ALA A 77 -0.92 -0.56 10.60
C ALA A 77 -2.43 -0.86 10.66
N ARG A 78 -3.29 0.15 10.46
CA ARG A 78 -4.74 -0.06 10.41
C ARG A 78 -5.18 -0.86 9.19
N TRP A 79 -4.61 -0.60 8.03
CA TRP A 79 -4.86 -1.38 6.82
C TRP A 79 -4.43 -2.83 7.01
N LEU A 80 -3.22 -3.04 7.53
CA LEU A 80 -2.69 -4.37 7.81
C LEU A 80 -3.57 -5.13 8.81
N ALA A 81 -4.09 -4.48 9.84
CA ALA A 81 -5.01 -5.11 10.80
C ALA A 81 -6.29 -5.62 10.14
N GLN A 82 -6.82 -4.90 9.14
CA GLN A 82 -8.00 -5.31 8.37
C GLN A 82 -7.68 -6.38 7.31
N LEU A 83 -6.51 -6.27 6.66
CA LEU A 83 -6.11 -7.17 5.58
C LEU A 83 -5.55 -8.50 6.07
N SER A 84 -4.91 -8.55 7.25
CA SER A 84 -4.21 -9.76 7.73
C SER A 84 -5.11 -11.02 7.75
N PRO A 85 -6.35 -10.99 8.25
CA PRO A 85 -7.23 -12.17 8.21
C PRO A 85 -7.55 -12.63 6.78
N LEU A 86 -7.66 -11.70 5.83
CA LEU A 86 -7.92 -12.02 4.43
C LEU A 86 -6.66 -12.57 3.74
N LEU A 87 -5.50 -12.01 4.05
CA LEU A 87 -4.22 -12.52 3.58
C LEU A 87 -3.97 -13.95 4.09
N ASP A 88 -4.30 -14.24 5.34
CA ASP A 88 -4.28 -15.60 5.90
C ASP A 88 -5.27 -16.53 5.18
N GLN A 89 -6.47 -16.04 4.86
CA GLN A 89 -7.46 -16.81 4.11
C GLN A 89 -7.00 -17.13 2.69
N TRP A 90 -6.39 -16.18 1.98
CA TRP A 90 -6.04 -16.33 0.56
C TRP A 90 -4.72 -17.04 0.34
N PHE A 91 -3.74 -16.75 1.20
CA PHE A 91 -2.36 -17.19 1.04
C PHE A 91 -1.92 -18.15 2.15
N GLY A 92 -2.63 -18.25 3.27
CA GLY A 92 -2.26 -19.10 4.39
C GLY A 92 -1.40 -18.37 5.43
N PRO A 93 -1.61 -18.63 6.74
CA PRO A 93 -0.89 -17.92 7.80
C PRO A 93 0.59 -18.31 7.91
N TYR A 94 0.98 -19.49 7.40
CA TYR A 94 2.34 -20.06 7.38
C TYR A 94 3.21 -19.82 8.64
N GLY A 95 2.57 -19.62 9.81
CA GLY A 95 3.22 -19.28 11.07
C GLY A 95 3.94 -17.93 11.10
N ARG A 96 3.64 -17.00 10.19
CA ARG A 96 4.32 -15.69 10.10
C ARG A 96 3.31 -14.54 10.13
N ARG A 97 3.75 -13.39 10.63
CA ARG A 97 2.96 -12.16 10.56
C ARG A 97 3.18 -11.48 9.22
N TRP A 98 2.11 -10.91 8.67
CA TRP A 98 2.20 -10.02 7.53
C TRP A 98 2.87 -8.70 7.92
N GLU A 99 3.56 -8.10 6.97
CA GLU A 99 4.15 -6.77 7.08
C GLU A 99 3.60 -5.91 5.93
N MET A 100 3.41 -4.63 6.18
CA MET A 100 2.99 -3.66 5.18
C MET A 100 3.95 -2.48 5.17
N GLN A 101 4.35 -2.08 3.97
CA GLN A 101 5.02 -0.82 3.72
C GLN A 101 4.26 -0.10 2.59
N ALA A 102 3.97 1.18 2.78
CA ALA A 102 3.18 1.97 1.85
C ALA A 102 3.82 3.34 1.62
N TRP A 103 3.74 3.81 0.38
CA TRP A 103 4.30 5.09 -0.05
C TRP A 103 3.39 5.74 -1.08
N TYR A 104 3.39 7.07 -1.07
CA TYR A 104 3.02 7.84 -2.26
C TYR A 104 4.18 7.82 -3.23
N SER A 105 3.88 7.76 -4.53
CA SER A 105 4.88 7.60 -5.57
C SER A 105 4.60 8.53 -6.74
N ILE A 106 5.64 9.23 -7.21
CA ILE A 106 5.62 9.99 -8.45
C ILE A 106 6.72 9.43 -9.35
N VAL A 107 6.34 8.91 -10.52
CA VAL A 107 7.31 8.45 -11.53
C VAL A 107 7.77 9.66 -12.32
N SER A 108 9.01 10.08 -12.08
CA SER A 108 9.62 11.26 -12.73
C SER A 108 10.72 10.90 -13.72
N THR A 109 11.23 9.66 -13.70
CA THR A 109 12.26 9.22 -14.65
C THR A 109 11.66 9.03 -16.05
N PRO A 110 12.17 9.72 -17.08
CA PRO A 110 11.68 9.53 -18.44
C PRO A 110 12.03 8.13 -18.96
N PRO A 111 11.27 7.57 -19.91
CA PRO A 111 11.47 6.20 -20.39
C PRO A 111 12.91 5.87 -20.83
N GLY A 112 13.57 6.83 -21.51
CA GLY A 112 14.95 6.66 -21.98
C GLY A 112 16.04 6.68 -20.88
N ALA A 113 15.66 6.98 -19.63
CA ALA A 113 16.57 7.02 -18.48
C ALA A 113 16.28 5.91 -17.44
N LEU A 114 15.39 4.97 -17.77
CA LEU A 114 15.15 3.80 -16.93
C LEU A 114 16.40 2.93 -16.90
N GLN A 115 16.89 2.65 -15.70
CA GLN A 115 17.99 1.71 -15.50
C GLN A 115 17.42 0.31 -15.33
N ALA A 116 18.10 -0.69 -15.89
CA ALA A 116 17.80 -2.08 -15.60
C ALA A 116 18.14 -2.40 -14.14
N ASP A 117 17.36 -3.28 -13.52
CA ASP A 117 17.69 -3.82 -12.19
C ASP A 117 19.05 -4.54 -12.30
N PRO A 118 20.02 -4.28 -11.41
CA PRO A 118 21.30 -4.98 -11.47
C PRO A 118 21.07 -6.49 -11.37
N ALA A 119 21.79 -7.25 -12.19
CA ALA A 119 21.73 -8.71 -12.12
C ALA A 119 21.98 -9.17 -10.67
N PRO A 120 21.21 -10.14 -10.14
CA PRO A 120 21.44 -10.63 -8.80
C PRO A 120 22.88 -11.12 -8.69
N ALA A 121 23.59 -10.69 -7.64
CA ALA A 121 24.94 -11.15 -7.38
C ALA A 121 24.93 -12.69 -7.33
N ALA A 122 25.83 -13.31 -8.11
CA ALA A 122 26.01 -14.76 -8.08
C ALA A 122 26.26 -15.20 -6.63
N ARG A 123 25.38 -16.07 -6.12
CA ARG A 123 25.54 -16.70 -4.81
C ARG A 123 26.49 -17.88 -4.90
#